data_AF-A0A173Y591-F1
#
_entry.id   AF-A0A173Y591-F1
#
_cell.length_a   1.000
_cell.length_b   1.000
_cell.length_c   1.000
_cell.angle_alpha   90.00
_cell.angle_beta   90.00
_cell.angle_gamma   90.00
#
_symmetry.space_group_name_H-M   'P 1'
#
loop_
_entity.id
_entity.type
_entity.pdbx_description
1 polymer ?
#
loop_
_entity_poly.entity_id
_entity_poly.type
_entity_poly.pdbx_seq_one_letter_code
_entity_poly.pdbx_strand_id
1 'polypeptide(L)'
;MGTNSTAYYFSLANSSISDFFSEMYLNTPWEQHYENLDGRTILDRLASVKYFVISGDNFRYLSYGYNKEKGSAGKGKSECRAYENENALPLGYTYDSYIPESEYEKMDVVKKQQALMDGVVLEESTLPEASVDADNENIQYRMETGDGCALSKGAIRVTKEGAQLKLVFHGLTDSENYLIADNLDYDSLSPRELIGNSQWKKMSEYDQNKVLDEDSRWRYWKESKEAAMTVSSNDVTKTIKIFTDKYNAYSGRHDFLCNMGYSRSGVRTMTITFANTGVYTYDKLRVVSQPVQGIEEKTVKLGEEALENVKMGTNEITGDISVSERKALVLAVPYSKGFTAYVDGKETKLQKANTMFMALELEPGSHEIRLTYCTPYLKAGMLLSVLGLVIYVMLVFRKKK
;
A
#
# COMPACT_ATOMS: atom_id res chain seq x y z
N MET A 1 -7.11 8.49 23.10
CA MET A 1 -7.15 9.49 22.02
C MET A 1 -7.97 8.88 20.90
N GLY A 2 -9.21 9.36 20.74
CA GLY A 2 -10.22 8.79 19.84
C GLY A 2 -10.20 9.45 18.46
N THR A 3 -9.18 9.16 17.67
CA THR A 3 -9.13 9.51 16.25
C THR A 3 -9.31 8.23 15.45
N ASN A 4 -10.37 8.14 14.64
CA ASN A 4 -10.48 7.14 13.59
C ASN A 4 -9.47 7.50 12.49
N SER A 5 -8.26 6.94 12.59
CA SER A 5 -7.15 7.13 11.66
C SER A 5 -6.45 5.78 11.46
N THR A 6 -5.81 5.60 10.31
CA THR A 6 -4.97 4.45 9.96
C THR A 6 -3.58 4.51 10.60
N ALA A 7 -3.26 5.57 11.35
CA ALA A 7 -2.00 5.70 12.07
C ALA A 7 -1.86 4.62 13.17
N TYR A 8 -0.88 3.73 13.00
CA TYR A 8 -0.61 2.57 13.87
C TYR A 8 0.81 2.67 14.46
N TYR A 9 1.02 2.23 15.71
CA TYR A 9 2.35 2.11 16.34
C TYR A 9 2.24 1.08 17.47
N PHE A 10 2.93 -0.07 17.34
CA PHE A 10 3.31 -1.11 18.33
C PHE A 10 3.25 -2.54 17.75
N SER A 11 3.97 -3.46 18.39
CA SER A 11 4.38 -4.83 18.03
C SER A 11 3.28 -5.87 17.68
N LEU A 12 2.07 -5.43 17.36
CA LEU A 12 0.92 -6.27 16.99
C LEU A 12 0.38 -5.91 15.60
N ALA A 13 1.25 -5.45 14.70
CA ALA A 13 0.87 -5.13 13.33
C ALA A 13 0.19 -6.33 12.66
N ASN A 14 -0.97 -6.08 12.04
CA ASN A 14 -1.73 -7.11 11.39
C ASN A 14 -1.02 -7.53 10.09
N SER A 15 -0.54 -8.78 10.03
CA SER A 15 0.12 -9.34 8.85
C SER A 15 -0.69 -9.14 7.58
N SER A 16 -2.02 -9.33 7.63
CA SER A 16 -2.93 -9.15 6.49
C SER A 16 -2.82 -7.76 5.85
N ILE A 17 -2.55 -6.71 6.66
CA ILE A 17 -2.33 -5.35 6.13
C ILE A 17 -0.96 -5.24 5.48
N SER A 18 0.08 -5.78 6.11
CA SER A 18 1.44 -5.74 5.54
C SER A 18 1.53 -6.55 4.24
N ASP A 19 0.90 -7.72 4.20
CA ASP A 19 0.78 -8.58 3.04
C ASP A 19 0.05 -7.84 1.92
N PHE A 20 -1.09 -7.22 2.21
CA PHE A 20 -1.82 -6.39 1.25
C PHE A 20 -0.97 -5.24 0.71
N PHE A 21 -0.21 -4.58 1.58
CA PHE A 21 0.64 -3.46 1.20
C PHE A 21 1.82 -3.92 0.33
N SER A 22 2.34 -5.11 0.60
CA SER A 22 3.40 -5.74 -0.18
C SER A 22 2.88 -6.15 -1.55
N GLU A 23 1.75 -6.86 -1.64
CA GLU A 23 1.19 -7.28 -2.93
C GLU A 23 0.73 -6.10 -3.80
N MET A 24 0.34 -5.00 -3.18
CA MET A 24 -0.14 -3.79 -3.86
C MET A 24 0.97 -2.79 -4.18
N TYR A 25 2.24 -3.14 -3.92
CA TYR A 25 3.43 -2.32 -4.15
C TYR A 25 3.34 -0.92 -3.51
N LEU A 26 2.72 -0.84 -2.33
CA LEU A 26 2.61 0.41 -1.60
C LEU A 26 3.98 0.89 -1.12
N ASN A 27 4.26 2.16 -1.37
CA ASN A 27 5.50 2.82 -0.97
C ASN A 27 5.46 3.21 0.51
N THR A 28 5.41 2.19 1.37
CA THR A 28 5.42 2.30 2.82
C THR A 28 6.71 1.67 3.35
N PRO A 29 7.80 2.44 3.43
CA PRO A 29 9.11 1.93 3.85
C PRO A 29 9.10 1.36 5.28
N TRP A 30 8.12 1.76 6.10
CA TRP A 30 7.85 1.21 7.41
C TRP A 30 6.45 0.63 7.45
N GLU A 31 6.35 -0.69 7.57
CA GLU A 31 5.07 -1.42 7.57
C GLU A 31 4.19 -1.09 8.77
N GLN A 32 4.82 -0.63 9.86
CA GLN A 32 4.16 -0.14 11.05
C GLN A 32 3.67 1.31 10.94
N HIS A 33 4.00 2.06 9.88
CA HIS A 33 3.65 3.47 9.74
C HIS A 33 3.16 3.79 8.33
N TYR A 34 1.84 3.87 8.19
CA TYR A 34 1.17 4.20 6.94
C TYR A 34 -0.01 5.15 7.16
N GLU A 35 -0.36 5.90 6.13
CA GLU A 35 -1.36 6.96 6.20
C GLU A 35 -2.54 6.74 5.24
N ASN A 36 -2.33 6.07 4.10
CA ASN A 36 -3.34 5.85 3.06
C ASN A 36 -2.93 4.71 2.10
N LEU A 37 -3.74 4.46 1.07
CA LEU A 37 -3.50 3.44 0.03
C LEU A 37 -2.89 4.05 -1.26
N ASP A 38 -2.01 5.03 -1.07
CA ASP A 38 -1.36 5.86 -2.09
C ASP A 38 -2.35 6.73 -2.92
N GLY A 39 -3.55 6.97 -2.36
CA GLY A 39 -4.64 7.69 -3.02
C GLY A 39 -5.13 6.99 -4.28
N ARG A 40 -5.08 5.65 -4.31
CA ARG A 40 -5.55 4.86 -5.45
C ARG A 40 -7.05 4.67 -5.36
N THR A 41 -7.74 5.16 -6.39
CA THR A 41 -9.20 5.22 -6.41
C THR A 41 -9.84 3.88 -6.09
N ILE A 42 -9.42 2.79 -6.75
CA ILE A 42 -10.02 1.46 -6.51
C ILE A 42 -9.82 0.99 -5.06
N LEU A 43 -8.60 1.15 -4.52
CA LEU A 43 -8.30 0.69 -3.17
C LEU A 43 -9.04 1.51 -2.10
N ASP A 44 -9.12 2.83 -2.29
CA ASP A 44 -9.86 3.73 -1.41
C ASP A 44 -11.37 3.35 -1.38
N ARG A 45 -11.94 2.92 -2.53
CA ARG A 45 -13.34 2.46 -2.61
C ARG A 45 -13.56 1.21 -1.79
N LEU A 46 -12.73 0.19 -2.03
CA LEU A 46 -12.83 -1.13 -1.40
C LEU A 46 -12.55 -1.10 0.11
N ALA A 47 -11.76 -0.12 0.56
CA ALA A 47 -11.53 0.17 1.97
C ALA A 47 -12.62 1.07 2.59
N SER A 48 -13.73 1.32 1.88
CA SER A 48 -14.87 2.12 2.34
C SER A 48 -14.49 3.53 2.80
N VAL A 49 -13.50 4.14 2.14
CA VAL A 49 -13.00 5.48 2.49
C VAL A 49 -14.00 6.53 2.06
N LYS A 50 -14.80 7.02 3.01
CA LYS A 50 -15.81 8.06 2.73
C LYS A 50 -15.24 9.47 2.60
N TYR A 51 -14.19 9.79 3.36
CA TYR A 51 -13.59 11.11 3.38
C TYR A 51 -12.08 11.06 3.12
N PHE A 52 -11.61 11.91 2.21
CA PHE A 52 -10.20 12.12 1.94
C PHE A 52 -9.77 13.49 2.45
N VAL A 53 -8.72 13.55 3.27
CA VAL A 53 -8.25 14.80 3.88
C VAL A 53 -6.95 15.25 3.23
N ILE A 54 -6.91 16.49 2.78
CA ILE A 54 -5.70 17.13 2.26
C ILE A 54 -5.28 18.30 3.15
N SER A 55 -3.99 18.63 3.14
CA SER A 55 -3.46 19.82 3.81
C SER A 55 -3.32 20.97 2.81
N GLY A 56 -3.89 22.14 3.13
CA GLY A 56 -3.92 23.33 2.30
C GLY A 56 -4.58 23.06 0.94
N ASP A 57 -3.99 23.64 -0.11
CA ASP A 57 -4.49 23.57 -1.49
C ASP A 57 -3.86 22.41 -2.29
N ASN A 58 -3.63 21.28 -1.63
CA ASN A 58 -3.01 20.09 -2.22
C ASN A 58 -4.00 19.20 -2.99
N PHE A 59 -4.94 19.79 -3.72
CA PHE A 59 -6.00 19.07 -4.47
C PHE A 59 -5.46 18.07 -5.47
N ARG A 60 -4.21 18.26 -5.93
CA ARG A 60 -3.49 17.37 -6.84
C ARG A 60 -3.36 15.92 -6.35
N TYR A 61 -3.49 15.68 -5.03
CA TYR A 61 -3.43 14.34 -4.43
C TYR A 61 -4.80 13.73 -4.17
N LEU A 62 -5.91 14.41 -4.50
CA LEU A 62 -7.24 13.83 -4.38
C LEU A 62 -7.42 12.71 -5.41
N SER A 63 -7.82 11.53 -4.93
CA SER A 63 -8.24 10.40 -5.78
C SER A 63 -9.51 10.74 -6.55
N TYR A 64 -9.80 9.97 -7.60
CA TYR A 64 -11.00 10.18 -8.41
C TYR A 64 -12.29 9.99 -7.57
N GLY A 65 -13.21 10.95 -7.70
CA GLY A 65 -14.52 10.95 -7.04
C GLY A 65 -14.59 11.69 -5.69
N TYR A 66 -13.47 12.19 -5.15
CA TYR A 66 -13.49 13.10 -3.99
C TYR A 66 -13.64 14.56 -4.44
N ASN A 67 -14.82 14.90 -4.93
CA ASN A 67 -15.09 16.18 -5.60
C ASN A 67 -15.84 17.21 -4.72
N LYS A 68 -16.30 16.81 -3.53
CA LYS A 68 -17.14 17.64 -2.66
C LYS A 68 -16.49 17.90 -1.31
N GLU A 69 -16.11 19.14 -1.06
CA GLU A 69 -15.62 19.54 0.26
C GLU A 69 -16.76 19.51 1.29
N LYS A 70 -16.51 18.89 2.44
CA LYS A 70 -17.47 18.79 3.55
C LYS A 70 -17.10 19.62 4.76
N GLY A 71 -15.85 20.00 4.88
CA GLY A 71 -15.39 20.88 5.94
C GLY A 71 -13.90 21.08 5.90
N SER A 72 -13.46 22.11 6.61
CA SER A 72 -12.06 22.38 6.86
C SER A 72 -11.81 22.70 8.33
N ALA A 73 -10.58 22.50 8.77
CA ALA A 73 -10.13 22.81 10.12
C ALA A 73 -8.67 23.30 10.09
N GLY A 74 -8.36 24.34 10.87
CA GLY A 74 -7.04 24.98 10.87
C GLY A 74 -7.00 26.29 10.06
N LYS A 75 -5.81 26.81 9.78
CA LYS A 75 -5.62 28.05 9.01
C LYS A 75 -4.36 28.00 8.15
N GLY A 76 -4.41 28.65 6.99
CA GLY A 76 -3.27 28.81 6.08
C GLY A 76 -2.73 27.46 5.61
N LYS A 77 -1.40 27.31 5.54
CA LYS A 77 -0.75 26.05 5.10
C LYS A 77 -1.02 24.84 5.99
N SER A 78 -1.56 25.05 7.19
CA SER A 78 -1.92 23.98 8.14
C SER A 78 -3.42 23.66 8.13
N GLU A 79 -4.21 24.32 7.29
CA GLU A 79 -5.62 23.99 7.13
C GLU A 79 -5.76 22.59 6.54
N CYS A 80 -6.55 21.73 7.17
CA CYS A 80 -6.94 20.44 6.65
C CYS A 80 -8.32 20.56 6.03
N ARG A 81 -8.51 20.05 4.81
CA ARG A 81 -9.78 20.09 4.07
C ARG A 81 -10.22 18.67 3.76
N ALA A 82 -11.44 18.33 4.15
CA ALA A 82 -12.03 17.01 3.96
C ALA A 82 -12.96 17.00 2.76
N TYR A 83 -12.73 16.06 1.85
CA TYR A 83 -13.53 15.83 0.66
C TYR A 83 -14.29 14.52 0.81
N GLU A 84 -15.58 14.54 0.51
CA GLU A 84 -16.43 13.36 0.50
C GLU A 84 -16.46 12.71 -0.86
N ASN A 85 -16.48 11.39 -0.83
CA ASN A 85 -16.83 10.56 -1.95
C ASN A 85 -18.29 10.10 -1.76
N GLU A 86 -19.19 10.58 -2.62
CA GLU A 86 -20.62 10.29 -2.51
C GLU A 86 -20.95 8.82 -2.81
N ASN A 87 -20.10 8.15 -3.58
CA ASN A 87 -20.23 6.73 -3.95
C ASN A 87 -19.31 5.84 -3.10
N ALA A 88 -19.02 6.21 -1.85
CA ALA A 88 -18.20 5.38 -0.97
C ALA A 88 -18.96 4.10 -0.58
N LEU A 89 -18.27 2.96 -0.62
CA LEU A 89 -18.87 1.70 -0.17
C LEU A 89 -19.20 1.77 1.34
N PRO A 90 -20.30 1.13 1.76
CA PRO A 90 -20.60 0.95 3.18
C PRO A 90 -19.54 0.06 3.85
N LEU A 91 -19.56 -0.04 5.18
CA LEU A 91 -18.60 -0.87 5.92
C LEU A 91 -18.65 -2.34 5.47
N GLY A 92 -19.85 -2.84 5.21
CA GLY A 92 -20.07 -4.18 4.66
C GLY A 92 -20.77 -4.08 3.32
N TYR A 93 -20.19 -4.67 2.28
CA TYR A 93 -20.69 -4.69 0.91
C TYR A 93 -20.53 -6.11 0.33
N THR A 94 -21.15 -6.42 -0.81
CA THR A 94 -21.26 -7.81 -1.27
C THR A 94 -20.65 -8.08 -2.64
N TYR A 95 -20.21 -9.31 -2.83
CA TYR A 95 -19.81 -9.88 -4.11
C TYR A 95 -20.70 -11.07 -4.46
N ASP A 96 -21.01 -11.22 -5.75
CA ASP A 96 -21.74 -12.36 -6.33
C ASP A 96 -20.80 -13.41 -6.95
N SER A 97 -19.50 -13.14 -6.99
CA SER A 97 -18.48 -14.00 -7.59
C SER A 97 -17.15 -13.93 -6.83
N TYR A 98 -16.31 -14.96 -6.98
CA TYR A 98 -15.02 -15.06 -6.30
C TYR A 98 -13.86 -15.24 -7.26
N ILE A 99 -12.66 -14.92 -6.79
CA ILE A 99 -11.40 -15.17 -7.48
C ILE A 99 -10.54 -16.06 -6.56
N PRO A 100 -10.09 -17.25 -7.03
CA PRO A 100 -9.17 -18.06 -6.24
C PRO A 100 -7.88 -17.31 -5.92
N GLU A 101 -7.43 -17.35 -4.66
CA GLU A 101 -6.17 -16.71 -4.22
C GLU A 101 -4.99 -17.09 -5.13
N SER A 102 -4.91 -18.37 -5.52
CA SER A 102 -3.87 -18.89 -6.43
C SER A 102 -3.88 -18.28 -7.85
N GLU A 103 -5.02 -17.82 -8.36
CA GLU A 103 -5.10 -17.12 -9.64
C GLU A 103 -4.83 -15.62 -9.48
N TYR A 104 -5.32 -15.03 -8.39
CA TYR A 104 -5.05 -13.64 -8.04
C TYR A 104 -3.55 -13.36 -7.87
N GLU A 105 -2.82 -14.25 -7.19
CA GLU A 105 -1.37 -14.11 -6.95
C GLU A 105 -0.54 -13.99 -8.23
N LYS A 106 -0.98 -14.61 -9.33
CA LYS A 106 -0.29 -14.61 -10.64
C LYS A 106 -0.48 -13.30 -11.40
N MET A 107 -1.42 -12.44 -10.99
CA MET A 107 -1.74 -11.20 -11.69
C MET A 107 -0.71 -10.10 -11.41
N ASP A 108 -0.49 -9.25 -12.40
CA ASP A 108 0.26 -8.00 -12.21
C ASP A 108 -0.48 -7.04 -11.27
N VAL A 109 0.25 -6.20 -10.53
CA VAL A 109 -0.30 -5.30 -9.49
C VAL A 109 -1.47 -4.43 -9.96
N VAL A 110 -1.44 -3.91 -11.20
CA VAL A 110 -2.55 -3.07 -11.72
C VAL A 110 -3.76 -3.93 -12.07
N LYS A 111 -3.54 -5.15 -12.55
CA LYS A 111 -4.61 -6.11 -12.80
C LYS A 111 -5.22 -6.59 -11.48
N LYS A 112 -4.41 -6.86 -10.45
CA LYS A 112 -4.89 -7.25 -9.12
C LYS A 112 -5.90 -6.24 -8.58
N GLN A 113 -5.55 -4.96 -8.53
CA GLN A 113 -6.48 -3.95 -8.00
C GLN A 113 -7.80 -3.87 -8.79
N GLN A 114 -7.77 -4.02 -10.11
CA GLN A 114 -9.01 -4.08 -10.91
C GLN A 114 -9.83 -5.34 -10.65
N ALA A 115 -9.16 -6.48 -10.52
CA ALA A 115 -9.79 -7.77 -10.22
C ALA A 115 -10.57 -7.73 -8.89
N LEU A 116 -10.08 -6.97 -7.90
CA LEU A 116 -10.79 -6.77 -6.64
C LEU A 116 -12.13 -6.03 -6.78
N MET A 117 -12.42 -5.38 -7.91
CA MET A 117 -13.73 -4.81 -8.21
C MET A 117 -14.68 -5.82 -8.87
N ASP A 118 -14.14 -6.92 -9.41
CA ASP A 118 -14.88 -7.92 -10.19
C ASP A 118 -15.30 -9.12 -9.35
N GLY A 119 -14.49 -9.52 -8.37
CA GLY A 119 -14.78 -10.65 -7.50
C GLY A 119 -14.02 -10.60 -6.18
N VAL A 120 -14.54 -11.27 -5.15
CA VAL A 120 -13.86 -11.37 -3.86
C VAL A 120 -12.73 -12.41 -3.95
N VAL A 121 -11.53 -12.06 -3.51
CA VAL A 121 -10.43 -13.01 -3.44
C VAL A 121 -10.57 -13.85 -2.17
N LEU A 122 -10.72 -15.15 -2.32
CA LEU A 122 -10.87 -16.13 -1.25
C LEU A 122 -10.02 -17.38 -1.54
N GLU A 123 -9.63 -18.10 -0.48
CA GLU A 123 -8.93 -19.39 -0.58
C GLU A 123 -9.87 -20.46 -1.19
N GLU A 124 -11.11 -20.51 -0.72
CA GLU A 124 -12.16 -21.41 -1.18
C GLU A 124 -13.49 -20.65 -1.17
N SER A 125 -14.37 -20.93 -2.15
CA SER A 125 -15.71 -20.37 -2.15
C SER A 125 -16.72 -21.26 -2.86
N THR A 126 -18.00 -21.08 -2.53
CA THR A 126 -19.13 -21.70 -3.25
C THR A 126 -19.75 -20.79 -4.30
N LEU A 127 -19.24 -19.56 -4.43
CA LEU A 127 -19.64 -18.60 -5.46
C LEU A 127 -19.12 -19.02 -6.85
N PRO A 128 -19.73 -18.52 -7.94
CA PRO A 128 -19.14 -18.65 -9.27
C PRO A 128 -17.82 -17.87 -9.38
N GLU A 129 -16.89 -18.38 -10.21
CA GLU A 129 -15.64 -17.66 -10.50
C GLU A 129 -15.90 -16.38 -11.30
N ALA A 130 -15.23 -15.30 -10.93
CA ALA A 130 -15.37 -14.01 -11.57
C ALA A 130 -14.62 -13.96 -12.92
N SER A 131 -15.19 -13.22 -13.88
CA SER A 131 -14.46 -12.79 -15.07
C SER A 131 -13.71 -11.50 -14.73
N VAL A 132 -12.38 -11.52 -14.85
CA VAL A 132 -11.54 -10.36 -14.55
C VAL A 132 -11.27 -9.58 -15.83
N ASP A 133 -11.90 -8.41 -15.93
CA ASP A 133 -11.73 -7.48 -17.03
C ASP A 133 -10.76 -6.36 -16.61
N ALA A 134 -9.65 -6.23 -17.34
CA ALA A 134 -8.62 -5.24 -17.07
C ALA A 134 -8.48 -4.29 -18.26
N ASP A 135 -8.76 -3.01 -18.01
CA ASP A 135 -8.80 -1.97 -19.04
C ASP A 135 -7.55 -1.07 -18.98
N ASN A 136 -6.51 -1.49 -18.27
CA ASN A 136 -5.24 -0.77 -18.17
C ASN A 136 -4.31 -1.05 -19.36
N GLU A 137 -3.52 -0.04 -19.74
CA GLU A 137 -2.54 -0.17 -20.81
C GLU A 137 -1.12 0.10 -20.31
N ASN A 138 -0.18 -0.82 -20.61
CA ASN A 138 1.24 -0.57 -20.45
C ASN A 138 1.67 0.42 -21.54
N ILE A 139 1.96 1.65 -21.15
CA ILE A 139 2.26 2.73 -22.10
C ILE A 139 3.72 2.62 -22.53
N GLN A 140 3.94 2.61 -23.84
CA GLN A 140 5.27 2.74 -24.42
C GLN A 140 5.82 4.14 -24.16
N TYR A 141 7.08 4.21 -23.72
CA TYR A 141 7.72 5.48 -23.37
C TYR A 141 9.18 5.49 -23.87
N ARG A 142 9.73 6.69 -24.06
CA ARG A 142 11.18 6.87 -24.24
C ARG A 142 11.79 7.45 -22.97
N MET A 143 13.03 7.08 -22.71
CA MET A 143 13.83 7.63 -21.62
C MET A 143 14.75 8.75 -22.13
N GLU A 144 14.81 9.85 -21.40
CA GLU A 144 15.74 10.96 -21.63
C GLU A 144 16.56 11.21 -20.37
N THR A 145 17.87 11.02 -20.47
CA THR A 145 18.80 11.23 -19.36
C THR A 145 19.21 12.69 -19.24
N GLY A 146 19.10 13.26 -18.05
CA GLY A 146 19.75 14.50 -17.68
C GLY A 146 21.23 14.31 -17.36
N ASP A 147 21.90 15.42 -17.02
CA ASP A 147 23.29 15.42 -16.57
C ASP A 147 23.47 14.51 -15.34
N GLY A 148 24.52 13.69 -15.36
CA GLY A 148 24.84 12.73 -14.31
C GLY A 148 24.00 11.44 -14.29
N CYS A 149 23.22 11.18 -15.34
CA CYS A 149 22.44 9.95 -15.50
C CYS A 149 22.89 9.18 -16.76
N ALA A 150 23.17 7.89 -16.63
CA ALA A 150 23.52 7.01 -17.74
C ALA A 150 22.73 5.70 -17.67
N LEU A 151 22.17 5.28 -18.80
CA LEU A 151 21.35 4.07 -18.91
C LEU A 151 22.21 2.88 -19.37
N SER A 152 21.96 1.73 -18.75
CA SER A 152 22.38 0.42 -19.24
C SER A 152 21.20 -0.56 -19.12
N LYS A 153 21.36 -1.78 -19.63
CA LYS A 153 20.28 -2.79 -19.59
C LYS A 153 19.92 -3.11 -18.13
N GLY A 154 18.71 -2.72 -17.71
CA GLY A 154 18.19 -2.97 -16.36
C GLY A 154 18.87 -2.16 -15.25
N ALA A 155 19.61 -1.09 -15.60
CA ALA A 155 20.25 -0.26 -14.59
C ALA A 155 20.36 1.21 -15.01
N ILE A 156 20.28 2.09 -14.02
CA ILE A 156 20.49 3.53 -14.14
C ILE A 156 21.68 3.89 -13.26
N ARG A 157 22.76 4.34 -13.88
CA ARG A 157 23.95 4.80 -13.18
C ARG A 157 23.87 6.31 -12.97
N VAL A 158 23.91 6.73 -11.71
CA VAL A 158 23.75 8.11 -11.26
C VAL A 158 25.05 8.62 -10.64
N THR A 159 25.71 9.58 -11.28
CA THR A 159 26.98 10.17 -10.80
C THR A 159 26.79 11.50 -10.07
N LYS A 160 25.58 12.02 -10.00
CA LYS A 160 25.27 13.34 -9.43
C LYS A 160 23.96 13.29 -8.65
N GLU A 161 23.98 13.79 -7.42
CA GLU A 161 22.74 13.96 -6.64
C GLU A 161 21.81 14.95 -7.35
N GLY A 162 20.52 14.65 -7.37
CA GLY A 162 19.52 15.41 -8.11
C GLY A 162 19.55 15.18 -9.63
N ALA A 163 20.33 14.22 -10.13
CA ALA A 163 20.25 13.82 -11.54
C ALA A 163 18.83 13.38 -11.90
N GLN A 164 18.44 13.64 -13.14
CA GLN A 164 17.08 13.40 -13.60
C GLN A 164 17.03 12.40 -14.75
N LEU A 165 16.01 11.55 -14.74
CA LEU A 165 15.60 10.70 -15.84
C LEU A 165 14.15 11.05 -16.18
N LYS A 166 13.91 11.52 -17.40
CA LYS A 166 12.57 11.84 -17.87
C LYS A 166 12.03 10.70 -18.73
N LEU A 167 10.83 10.23 -18.38
CA LEU A 167 10.05 9.30 -19.19
C LEU A 167 9.07 10.13 -20.01
N VAL A 168 9.15 10.05 -21.34
CA VAL A 168 8.25 10.77 -22.26
C VAL A 168 7.33 9.76 -22.95
N PHE A 169 6.03 9.98 -22.84
CA PHE A 169 5.01 9.03 -23.29
C PHE A 169 3.71 9.74 -23.68
N HIS A 170 2.72 8.95 -24.10
CA HIS A 170 1.38 9.42 -24.40
C HIS A 170 0.37 8.64 -23.55
N GLY A 171 0.05 9.16 -22.36
CA GLY A 171 -0.92 8.53 -21.46
C GLY A 171 -2.36 8.68 -21.95
N LEU A 172 -3.25 7.87 -21.39
CA LEU A 172 -4.69 7.89 -21.69
C LEU A 172 -5.39 9.08 -21.00
N THR A 173 -6.50 9.54 -21.58
CA THR A 173 -7.41 10.49 -20.93
C THR A 173 -8.22 9.81 -19.83
N ASP A 174 -8.75 10.60 -18.91
CA ASP A 174 -9.59 10.14 -17.79
C ASP A 174 -9.02 8.89 -17.10
N SER A 175 -7.74 8.97 -16.71
CA SER A 175 -6.98 7.85 -16.15
C SER A 175 -6.16 8.22 -14.92
N GLU A 176 -5.97 7.26 -14.02
CA GLU A 176 -4.87 7.28 -13.06
C GLU A 176 -3.59 6.82 -13.74
N ASN A 177 -2.47 7.45 -13.41
CA ASN A 177 -1.18 7.16 -14.06
C ASN A 177 -0.18 6.66 -13.02
N TYR A 178 0.49 5.54 -13.32
CA TYR A 178 1.39 4.87 -12.41
C TYR A 178 2.81 4.80 -12.98
N LEU A 179 3.80 5.04 -12.13
CA LEU A 179 5.15 4.51 -12.33
C LEU A 179 5.29 3.24 -11.50
N ILE A 180 5.70 2.15 -12.12
CA ILE A 180 5.91 0.86 -11.45
C ILE A 180 7.35 0.41 -11.67
N ALA A 181 8.05 0.08 -10.59
CA ALA A 181 9.38 -0.48 -10.61
C ALA A 181 9.34 -1.87 -9.95
N ASP A 182 9.61 -2.89 -10.76
CA ASP A 182 9.69 -4.28 -10.30
C ASP A 182 11.15 -4.60 -9.96
N ASN A 183 11.38 -5.18 -8.79
CA ASN A 183 12.69 -5.56 -8.26
C ASN A 183 13.73 -4.41 -8.28
N LEU A 184 13.31 -3.23 -7.84
CA LEU A 184 14.17 -2.07 -7.71
C LEU A 184 15.17 -2.26 -6.56
N ASP A 185 16.44 -2.10 -6.86
CA ASP A 185 17.53 -2.16 -5.89
C ASP A 185 18.54 -1.04 -6.11
N TYR A 186 19.38 -0.80 -5.12
CA TYR A 186 20.33 0.31 -5.08
C TYR A 186 21.67 -0.13 -4.49
N ASP A 187 22.73 0.21 -5.22
CA ASP A 187 24.07 0.25 -4.64
C ASP A 187 24.72 1.61 -4.85
N SER A 188 25.43 2.07 -3.83
CA SER A 188 26.08 3.37 -3.85
C SER A 188 27.41 3.32 -4.61
N LEU A 189 27.79 4.43 -5.22
CA LEU A 189 29.08 4.55 -5.90
C LEU A 189 30.14 5.08 -4.94
N SER A 190 31.32 4.46 -4.96
CA SER A 190 32.45 4.94 -4.18
C SER A 190 33.00 6.28 -4.70
N PRO A 191 33.74 7.05 -3.88
CA PRO A 191 34.42 8.27 -4.33
C PRO A 191 35.28 8.06 -5.57
N ARG A 192 35.97 6.91 -5.68
CA ARG A 192 36.75 6.59 -6.87
C ARG A 192 35.87 6.34 -8.09
N GLU A 193 34.74 5.66 -7.94
CA GLU A 193 33.82 5.33 -9.03
C GLU A 193 33.06 6.53 -9.58
N LEU A 194 32.95 7.62 -8.82
CA LEU A 194 32.39 8.89 -9.29
C LEU A 194 33.33 9.62 -10.27
N ILE A 195 34.64 9.30 -10.25
CA ILE A 195 35.64 9.97 -11.07
C ILE A 195 35.93 9.15 -12.32
N GLY A 196 35.58 9.71 -13.48
CA GLY A 196 35.90 9.11 -14.78
C GLY A 196 37.40 8.99 -15.03
N ASN A 197 37.84 7.96 -15.74
CA ASN A 197 39.27 7.67 -15.97
C ASN A 197 40.05 8.82 -16.62
N SER A 198 39.41 9.61 -17.49
CA SER A 198 40.04 10.79 -18.11
C SER A 198 40.27 11.92 -17.09
N GLN A 199 39.30 12.16 -16.21
CA GLN A 199 39.42 13.14 -15.13
C GLN A 199 40.49 12.70 -14.12
N TRP A 200 40.47 11.42 -13.72
CA TRP A 200 41.45 10.84 -12.80
C TRP A 200 42.89 11.11 -13.24
N LYS A 201 43.20 10.87 -14.53
CA LYS A 201 44.54 11.09 -15.11
C LYS A 201 44.99 12.55 -15.12
N LYS A 202 44.05 13.51 -15.05
CA LYS A 202 44.34 14.95 -15.04
C LYS A 202 44.47 15.53 -13.63
N MET A 203 44.12 14.76 -12.60
CA MET A 203 44.22 15.19 -11.21
C MET A 203 45.66 15.20 -10.72
N SER A 204 45.94 16.05 -9.73
CA SER A 204 47.24 16.01 -9.04
C SER A 204 47.39 14.72 -8.23
N GLU A 205 48.62 14.32 -7.96
CA GLU A 205 48.91 13.16 -7.09
C GLU A 205 48.30 13.34 -5.69
N TYR A 206 48.31 14.57 -5.17
CA TYR A 206 47.66 14.91 -3.91
C TYR A 206 46.15 14.64 -3.94
N ASP A 207 45.46 15.11 -4.98
CA ASP A 207 44.01 14.90 -5.11
C ASP A 207 43.67 13.43 -5.34
N GLN A 208 44.49 12.70 -6.10
CA GLN A 208 44.33 11.25 -6.26
C GLN A 208 44.48 10.52 -4.92
N ASN A 209 45.52 10.82 -4.15
CA ASN A 209 45.74 10.22 -2.83
C ASN A 209 44.60 10.54 -1.85
N LYS A 210 44.06 11.76 -1.90
CA LYS A 210 42.89 12.14 -1.09
C LYS A 210 41.67 11.28 -1.44
N VAL A 211 41.38 11.07 -2.73
CA VAL A 211 40.27 10.23 -3.15
C VAL A 211 40.49 8.77 -2.76
N LEU A 212 41.72 8.24 -2.89
CA LEU A 212 42.04 6.87 -2.46
C LEU A 212 41.88 6.68 -0.94
N ASP A 213 42.25 7.69 -0.14
CA ASP A 213 42.02 7.66 1.31
C ASP A 213 40.52 7.63 1.63
N GLU A 214 39.72 8.51 1.01
CA GLU A 214 38.26 8.54 1.17
C GLU A 214 37.61 7.21 0.72
N ASP A 215 38.07 6.65 -0.40
CA ASP A 215 37.61 5.36 -0.94
C ASP A 215 37.97 4.17 -0.03
N SER A 216 39.16 4.19 0.59
CA SER A 216 39.57 3.15 1.53
C SER A 216 38.70 3.12 2.79
N ARG A 217 38.27 4.30 3.26
CA ARG A 217 37.37 4.45 4.41
C ARG A 217 35.90 4.21 4.04
N TRP A 218 35.54 4.41 2.77
CA TRP A 218 34.19 4.19 2.25
C TRP A 218 33.66 2.79 2.53
N ARG A 219 34.47 1.76 2.23
CA ARG A 219 34.09 0.34 2.40
C ARG A 219 33.67 -0.03 3.82
N TYR A 220 34.15 0.69 4.84
CA TYR A 220 33.93 0.36 6.24
C TYR A 220 32.89 1.24 6.95
N TRP A 221 32.63 2.45 6.45
CA TRP A 221 31.85 3.46 7.20
C TRP A 221 30.68 4.10 6.44
N LYS A 222 30.57 3.90 5.12
CA LYS A 222 29.43 4.34 4.31
C LYS A 222 28.80 3.14 3.61
N GLU A 223 28.09 2.34 4.40
CA GLU A 223 27.20 1.32 3.88
C GLU A 223 26.09 2.00 3.07
N SER A 224 25.77 1.47 1.87
CA SER A 224 24.66 1.89 0.99
C SER A 224 23.28 1.70 1.65
N LYS A 225 23.05 2.16 2.89
CA LYS A 225 21.89 1.78 3.72
C LYS A 225 20.55 2.15 3.10
N GLU A 226 20.47 3.33 2.51
CA GLU A 226 19.24 3.82 1.92
C GLU A 226 19.50 4.73 0.72
N ALA A 227 18.50 4.84 -0.14
CA ALA A 227 18.41 5.84 -1.18
C ALA A 227 16.97 6.33 -1.34
N ALA A 228 16.82 7.46 -2.02
CA ALA A 228 15.51 7.97 -2.42
C ALA A 228 15.46 8.31 -3.91
N MET A 229 14.31 8.05 -4.54
CA MET A 229 13.96 8.61 -5.84
C MET A 229 12.67 9.39 -5.71
N THR A 230 12.63 10.59 -6.26
CA THR A 230 11.42 11.42 -6.33
C THR A 230 10.85 11.35 -7.75
N VAL A 231 9.58 10.97 -7.86
CA VAL A 231 8.83 10.91 -9.11
C VAL A 231 7.90 12.10 -9.16
N SER A 232 8.02 12.93 -10.19
CA SER A 232 7.16 14.08 -10.42
C SER A 232 6.44 13.95 -11.76
N SER A 233 5.15 14.24 -11.76
CA SER A 233 4.30 14.25 -12.95
C SER A 233 3.26 15.35 -12.80
N ASN A 234 3.18 16.25 -13.78
CA ASN A 234 2.42 17.49 -13.65
C ASN A 234 2.76 18.20 -12.32
N ASP A 235 1.76 18.30 -11.44
CA ASP A 235 1.83 18.95 -10.14
C ASP A 235 2.09 17.98 -8.98
N VAL A 236 2.00 16.67 -9.21
CA VAL A 236 2.12 15.61 -8.20
C VAL A 236 3.59 15.22 -8.06
N THR A 237 4.04 15.04 -6.81
CA THR A 237 5.40 14.58 -6.51
C THR A 237 5.35 13.56 -5.38
N LYS A 238 5.96 12.39 -5.58
CA LYS A 238 6.07 11.32 -4.59
C LYS A 238 7.50 10.82 -4.48
N THR A 239 7.88 10.28 -3.33
CA THR A 239 9.26 9.81 -3.08
C THR A 239 9.25 8.34 -2.72
N ILE A 240 9.91 7.51 -3.52
CA ILE A 240 10.24 6.12 -3.19
C ILE A 240 11.47 6.10 -2.30
N LYS A 241 11.35 5.44 -1.15
CA LYS A 241 12.50 5.17 -0.28
C LYS A 241 12.94 3.71 -0.47
N ILE A 242 14.21 3.53 -0.76
CA ILE A 242 14.84 2.23 -1.00
C ILE A 242 15.72 1.96 0.20
N PHE A 243 15.45 0.88 0.93
CA PHE A 243 16.29 0.40 2.02
C PHE A 243 17.04 -0.84 1.54
N THR A 244 18.34 -0.90 1.79
CA THR A 244 19.14 -2.10 1.51
C THR A 244 19.20 -3.00 2.74
N ASP A 245 19.70 -4.22 2.57
CA ASP A 245 19.92 -5.20 3.64
C ASP A 245 20.82 -4.71 4.79
N LYS A 246 21.52 -3.58 4.60
CA LYS A 246 22.37 -2.91 5.61
C LYS A 246 21.59 -1.94 6.51
N TYR A 247 20.33 -1.63 6.19
CA TYR A 247 19.49 -0.76 7.01
C TYR A 247 18.75 -1.55 8.08
N ASN A 248 18.71 -1.02 9.30
CA ASN A 248 18.08 -1.70 10.43
C ASN A 248 16.56 -1.84 10.31
N ALA A 249 15.92 -1.02 9.46
CA ALA A 249 14.50 -1.13 9.15
C ALA A 249 14.23 -1.71 7.75
N TYR A 250 15.20 -2.45 7.19
CA TYR A 250 15.01 -3.18 5.94
C TYR A 250 13.87 -4.19 6.06
N SER A 251 12.95 -4.15 5.11
CA SER A 251 11.73 -4.97 5.06
C SER A 251 11.62 -5.86 3.83
N GLY A 252 12.70 -5.99 3.04
CA GLY A 252 12.67 -6.80 1.81
C GLY A 252 11.85 -6.20 0.66
N ARG A 253 11.51 -4.90 0.74
CA ARG A 253 10.70 -4.19 -0.25
C ARG A 253 11.56 -3.76 -1.45
N HIS A 254 11.29 -4.37 -2.60
CA HIS A 254 11.93 -4.04 -3.88
C HIS A 254 10.93 -3.63 -4.97
N ASP A 255 9.64 -3.91 -4.77
CA ASP A 255 8.60 -3.55 -5.73
C ASP A 255 7.87 -2.28 -5.29
N PHE A 256 7.71 -1.34 -6.22
CA PHE A 256 7.13 -0.04 -5.92
C PHE A 256 6.16 0.41 -7.02
N LEU A 257 4.98 0.87 -6.61
CA LEU A 257 4.02 1.56 -7.46
C LEU A 257 3.81 2.96 -6.91
N CYS A 258 3.96 3.96 -7.77
CA CYS A 258 3.72 5.37 -7.46
C CYS A 258 2.52 5.88 -8.25
N ASN A 259 1.43 6.19 -7.57
CA ASN A 259 0.27 6.83 -8.17
C ASN A 259 0.50 8.33 -8.39
N MET A 260 0.58 8.75 -9.65
CA MET A 260 0.74 10.14 -10.06
C MET A 260 -0.58 10.92 -10.14
N GLY A 261 -1.68 10.30 -9.68
CA GLY A 261 -2.99 10.91 -9.59
C GLY A 261 -3.83 10.74 -10.86
N TYR A 262 -5.09 11.13 -10.73
CA TYR A 262 -6.05 11.18 -11.82
C TYR A 262 -5.79 12.37 -12.75
N SER A 263 -5.86 12.15 -14.05
CA SER A 263 -5.82 13.21 -15.05
C SER A 263 -6.93 13.06 -16.09
N ARG A 264 -7.63 14.16 -16.37
CA ARG A 264 -8.61 14.24 -17.46
C ARG A 264 -7.91 14.20 -18.83
N SER A 265 -6.71 14.75 -18.92
CA SER A 265 -5.91 14.78 -20.15
C SER A 265 -4.79 13.76 -20.10
N GLY A 266 -4.38 13.25 -21.27
CA GLY A 266 -3.26 12.32 -21.36
C GLY A 266 -1.95 12.94 -20.88
N VAL A 267 -1.36 12.37 -19.84
CA VAL A 267 -0.05 12.77 -19.30
C VAL A 267 1.04 12.53 -20.34
N ARG A 268 2.04 13.43 -20.38
CA ARG A 268 3.13 13.35 -21.38
C ARG A 268 4.48 12.98 -20.79
N THR A 269 4.70 13.26 -19.51
CA THR A 269 6.01 13.10 -18.90
C THR A 269 5.93 12.72 -17.44
N MET A 270 6.81 11.82 -17.01
CA MET A 270 7.16 11.60 -15.61
C MET A 270 8.67 11.86 -15.47
N THR A 271 9.08 12.57 -14.42
CA THR A 271 10.49 12.84 -14.15
C THR A 271 10.89 12.16 -12.85
N ILE A 272 11.88 11.28 -12.93
CA ILE A 272 12.51 10.64 -11.79
C ILE A 272 13.75 11.47 -11.43
N THR A 273 13.86 11.91 -10.18
CA THR A 273 15.00 12.62 -9.62
C THR A 273 15.66 11.75 -8.56
N PHE A 274 16.94 11.45 -8.73
CA PHE A 274 17.69 10.58 -7.82
C PHE A 274 18.35 11.40 -6.72
N ALA A 275 17.99 11.13 -5.46
CA ALA A 275 18.57 11.86 -4.33
C ALA A 275 20.02 11.46 -4.05
N ASN A 276 20.41 10.23 -4.41
CA ASN A 276 21.71 9.66 -4.09
C ASN A 276 22.45 9.25 -5.36
N THR A 277 23.78 9.32 -5.33
CA THR A 277 24.63 8.73 -6.39
C THR A 277 24.75 7.24 -6.20
N GLY A 278 24.61 6.47 -7.27
CA GLY A 278 24.52 5.02 -7.18
C GLY A 278 24.28 4.35 -8.52
N VAL A 279 24.11 3.04 -8.47
CA VAL A 279 23.53 2.21 -9.52
C VAL A 279 22.17 1.75 -9.01
N TYR A 280 21.12 2.12 -9.72
CA TYR A 280 19.76 1.70 -9.46
C TYR A 280 19.42 0.59 -10.45
N THR A 281 19.24 -0.63 -9.97
CA THR A 281 18.90 -1.79 -10.81
C THR A 281 17.42 -2.12 -10.72
N TYR A 282 16.84 -2.67 -11.77
CA TYR A 282 15.42 -3.05 -11.83
C TYR A 282 15.19 -4.14 -12.87
N ASP A 283 14.19 -4.98 -12.66
CA ASP A 283 13.77 -5.98 -13.64
C ASP A 283 12.90 -5.31 -14.72
N LYS A 284 11.95 -4.49 -14.29
CA LYS A 284 11.07 -3.71 -15.18
C LYS A 284 10.78 -2.34 -14.60
N LEU A 285 10.75 -1.35 -15.47
CA LEU A 285 10.26 -0.02 -15.17
C LEU A 285 9.10 0.26 -16.14
N ARG A 286 7.90 0.50 -15.61
CA ARG A 286 6.67 0.58 -16.41
C ARG A 286 5.94 1.87 -16.13
N VAL A 287 5.34 2.43 -17.18
CA VAL A 287 4.35 3.50 -17.10
C VAL A 287 3.02 2.89 -17.48
N VAL A 288 2.02 3.03 -16.61
CA VAL A 288 0.67 2.48 -16.84
C VAL A 288 -0.35 3.60 -16.73
N SER A 289 -1.30 3.64 -17.67
CA SER A 289 -2.52 4.42 -17.53
C SER A 289 -3.68 3.47 -17.25
N GLN A 290 -4.39 3.69 -16.15
CA GLN A 290 -5.61 2.95 -15.80
C GLN A 290 -6.82 3.89 -15.95
N PRO A 291 -7.67 3.68 -16.95
CA PRO A 291 -8.93 4.41 -17.09
C PRO A 291 -9.77 4.30 -15.82
N VAL A 292 -10.47 5.38 -15.46
CA VAL A 292 -11.43 5.36 -14.34
C VAL A 292 -12.85 4.99 -14.78
N GLN A 293 -13.06 4.78 -16.08
CA GLN A 293 -14.32 4.36 -16.65
C GLN A 293 -14.78 3.02 -16.04
N GLY A 294 -16.07 2.88 -15.76
CA GLY A 294 -16.65 1.67 -15.17
C GLY A 294 -16.44 1.51 -13.66
N ILE A 295 -15.51 2.24 -13.02
CA ILE A 295 -15.28 2.14 -11.57
C ILE A 295 -16.55 2.50 -10.78
N GLU A 296 -17.28 3.55 -11.19
CA GLU A 296 -18.51 3.97 -10.52
C GLU A 296 -19.60 2.89 -10.60
N GLU A 297 -19.80 2.29 -11.78
CA GLU A 297 -20.79 1.23 -11.99
C GLU A 297 -20.46 -0.01 -11.14
N LYS A 298 -19.20 -0.46 -11.15
CA LYS A 298 -18.73 -1.57 -10.30
C LYS A 298 -18.91 -1.24 -8.82
N THR A 299 -18.63 0.00 -8.41
CA THR A 299 -18.81 0.45 -7.02
C THR A 299 -20.27 0.41 -6.59
N VAL A 300 -21.19 0.89 -7.44
CA VAL A 300 -22.62 0.84 -7.16
C VAL A 300 -23.06 -0.61 -7.02
N LYS A 301 -22.67 -1.49 -7.96
CA LYS A 301 -23.00 -2.93 -7.93
C LYS A 301 -22.61 -3.60 -6.61
N LEU A 302 -21.36 -3.39 -6.15
CA LEU A 302 -20.87 -3.94 -4.88
C LEU A 302 -21.69 -3.46 -3.67
N GLY A 303 -22.21 -2.23 -3.73
CA GLY A 303 -22.98 -1.59 -2.67
C GLY A 303 -24.51 -1.81 -2.73
N GLU A 304 -25.04 -2.52 -3.73
CA GLU A 304 -26.49 -2.71 -3.90
C GLU A 304 -27.14 -3.45 -2.73
N GLU A 305 -26.46 -4.49 -2.24
CA GLU A 305 -26.87 -5.29 -1.08
C GLU A 305 -25.77 -5.19 -0.03
N ALA A 306 -26.01 -4.34 0.96
CA ALA A 306 -25.00 -3.92 1.91
C ALA A 306 -25.43 -4.16 3.36
N LEU A 307 -24.43 -4.17 4.24
CA LEU A 307 -24.67 -4.23 5.68
C LEU A 307 -25.23 -2.90 6.17
N GLU A 308 -26.42 -2.95 6.76
CA GLU A 308 -27.15 -1.82 7.31
C GLU A 308 -27.17 -1.87 8.84
N ASN A 309 -27.68 -0.80 9.47
CA ASN A 309 -27.84 -0.69 10.93
C ASN A 309 -26.58 -1.00 11.74
N VAL A 310 -25.41 -0.69 11.17
CA VAL A 310 -24.12 -1.05 11.74
C VAL A 310 -23.93 -0.40 13.11
N LYS A 311 -23.66 -1.22 14.12
CA LYS A 311 -23.28 -0.76 15.47
C LYS A 311 -21.90 -1.30 15.79
N MET A 312 -21.02 -0.42 16.24
CA MET A 312 -19.68 -0.78 16.71
C MET A 312 -19.59 -0.54 18.21
N GLY A 313 -19.42 -1.61 18.96
CA GLY A 313 -19.08 -1.60 20.38
C GLY A 313 -17.58 -1.79 20.61
N THR A 314 -17.18 -1.95 21.88
CA THR A 314 -15.77 -2.11 22.26
C THR A 314 -15.12 -3.35 21.62
N ASN A 315 -15.84 -4.47 21.60
CA ASN A 315 -15.36 -5.76 21.10
C ASN A 315 -16.41 -6.43 20.20
N GLU A 316 -17.29 -5.65 19.60
CA GLU A 316 -18.42 -6.18 18.84
C GLU A 316 -18.77 -5.29 17.66
N ILE A 317 -19.09 -5.90 16.52
CA ILE A 317 -19.69 -5.23 15.36
C ILE A 317 -20.96 -6.00 15.02
N THR A 318 -22.09 -5.31 14.93
CA THR A 318 -23.36 -5.90 14.50
C THR A 318 -23.93 -5.15 13.30
N GLY A 319 -24.74 -5.82 12.49
CA GLY A 319 -25.53 -5.19 11.44
C GLY A 319 -26.52 -6.18 10.83
N ASP A 320 -27.43 -5.65 10.03
CA ASP A 320 -28.45 -6.43 9.33
C ASP A 320 -28.16 -6.38 7.82
N ILE A 321 -28.41 -7.47 7.11
CA ILE A 321 -28.27 -7.49 5.65
C ILE A 321 -29.37 -8.35 5.05
N SER A 322 -29.81 -8.01 3.84
CA SER A 322 -30.64 -8.89 3.01
C SER A 322 -29.94 -9.10 1.67
N VAL A 323 -29.76 -10.36 1.28
CA VAL A 323 -29.16 -10.74 0.00
C VAL A 323 -30.15 -11.51 -0.85
N SER A 324 -30.24 -11.17 -2.14
CA SER A 324 -31.22 -11.76 -3.06
C SER A 324 -30.79 -13.14 -3.58
N GLU A 325 -29.50 -13.39 -3.58
CA GLU A 325 -28.87 -14.65 -3.97
C GLU A 325 -27.70 -14.96 -3.03
N ARG A 326 -26.98 -16.06 -3.30
CA ARG A 326 -25.79 -16.37 -2.53
C ARG A 326 -24.71 -15.33 -2.81
N LYS A 327 -24.17 -14.71 -1.75
CA LYS A 327 -23.15 -13.66 -1.86
C LYS A 327 -22.10 -13.77 -0.79
N ALA A 328 -20.93 -13.21 -1.05
CA ALA A 328 -19.93 -12.95 -0.01
C ALA A 328 -20.10 -11.53 0.49
N LEU A 329 -20.46 -11.38 1.77
CA LEU A 329 -20.36 -10.12 2.49
C LEU A 329 -18.90 -9.88 2.86
N VAL A 330 -18.30 -8.83 2.30
CA VAL A 330 -16.98 -8.33 2.70
C VAL A 330 -17.15 -7.16 3.64
N LEU A 331 -16.42 -7.21 4.75
CA LEU A 331 -16.34 -6.14 5.74
C LEU A 331 -15.00 -5.43 5.54
N ALA A 332 -15.01 -4.11 5.32
CA ALA A 332 -13.83 -3.24 5.23
C ALA A 332 -13.13 -3.05 6.60
N VAL A 333 -12.92 -4.17 7.30
CA VAL A 333 -12.27 -4.29 8.60
C VAL A 333 -11.18 -5.35 8.45
N PRO A 334 -9.94 -5.07 8.86
CA PRO A 334 -8.84 -6.00 8.64
C PRO A 334 -9.05 -7.37 9.28
N TYR A 335 -8.69 -8.44 8.56
CA TYR A 335 -8.79 -9.82 9.03
C TYR A 335 -7.97 -10.04 10.30
N SER A 336 -8.56 -10.67 11.31
CA SER A 336 -7.84 -11.09 12.51
C SER A 336 -8.42 -12.38 13.07
N LYS A 337 -7.53 -13.31 13.46
CA LYS A 337 -7.89 -14.55 14.17
C LYS A 337 -8.58 -14.31 15.52
N GLY A 338 -8.56 -13.07 16.03
CA GLY A 338 -9.27 -12.69 17.24
C GLY A 338 -10.77 -12.46 17.04
N PHE A 339 -11.26 -12.36 15.80
CA PHE A 339 -12.68 -12.25 15.51
C PHE A 339 -13.35 -13.61 15.40
N THR A 340 -14.57 -13.69 15.94
CA THR A 340 -15.51 -14.79 15.74
C THR A 340 -16.79 -14.20 15.15
N ALA A 341 -17.31 -14.82 14.09
CA ALA A 341 -18.49 -14.33 13.39
C ALA A 341 -19.70 -15.23 13.62
N TYR A 342 -20.86 -14.61 13.66
CA TYR A 342 -22.16 -15.27 13.79
C TYR A 342 -23.11 -14.73 12.73
N VAL A 343 -23.80 -15.64 12.04
CA VAL A 343 -24.90 -15.36 11.13
C VAL A 343 -26.15 -15.99 11.75
N ASP A 344 -27.16 -15.16 12.05
CA ASP A 344 -28.40 -15.59 12.71
C ASP A 344 -28.14 -16.35 14.03
N GLY A 345 -27.15 -15.87 14.79
CA GLY A 345 -26.72 -16.45 16.06
C GLY A 345 -25.89 -17.74 15.94
N LYS A 346 -25.67 -18.28 14.74
CA LYS A 346 -24.83 -19.47 14.52
C LYS A 346 -23.41 -19.06 14.14
N GLU A 347 -22.44 -19.65 14.83
CA GLU A 347 -21.02 -19.42 14.52
C GLU A 347 -20.72 -19.84 13.07
N THR A 348 -20.10 -18.95 12.31
CA THR A 348 -19.86 -19.10 10.88
C THR A 348 -18.39 -18.86 10.56
N LYS A 349 -17.84 -19.62 9.60
CA LYS A 349 -16.45 -19.52 9.17
C LYS A 349 -16.18 -18.11 8.63
N LEU A 350 -15.34 -17.37 9.34
CA LEU A 350 -14.85 -16.05 8.94
C LEU A 350 -13.63 -16.23 8.03
N GLN A 351 -13.70 -15.70 6.81
CA GLN A 351 -12.64 -15.86 5.81
C GLN A 351 -11.78 -14.59 5.70
N LYS A 352 -10.51 -14.76 5.30
CA LYS A 352 -9.64 -13.66 4.87
C LYS A 352 -10.00 -13.35 3.41
N ALA A 353 -10.44 -12.13 3.14
CA ALA A 353 -10.88 -11.67 1.83
C ALA A 353 -10.00 -10.54 1.31
N ASN A 354 -9.74 -10.54 -0.01
CA ASN A 354 -8.96 -9.49 -0.67
C ASN A 354 -7.61 -9.21 0.05
N THR A 355 -7.01 -10.27 0.57
CA THR A 355 -5.82 -10.30 1.44
C THR A 355 -5.96 -9.57 2.79
N MET A 356 -6.61 -8.40 2.82
CA MET A 356 -6.68 -7.50 3.98
C MET A 356 -7.93 -7.68 4.84
N PHE A 357 -9.09 -7.99 4.26
CA PHE A 357 -10.41 -7.82 4.85
C PHE A 357 -11.03 -9.13 5.35
N MET A 358 -12.20 -9.03 5.98
CA MET A 358 -12.98 -10.19 6.46
C MET A 358 -14.16 -10.46 5.54
N ALA A 359 -14.52 -11.73 5.34
CA ALA A 359 -15.73 -12.10 4.61
C ALA A 359 -16.54 -13.22 5.25
N LEU A 360 -17.84 -13.21 4.93
CA LEU A 360 -18.83 -14.24 5.25
C LEU A 360 -19.61 -14.58 3.98
N GLU A 361 -19.72 -15.86 3.65
CA GLU A 361 -20.66 -16.31 2.62
C GLU A 361 -22.07 -16.43 3.22
N LEU A 362 -23.04 -15.82 2.55
CA LEU A 362 -24.44 -15.74 2.96
C LEU A 362 -25.30 -16.45 1.92
N GLU A 363 -26.27 -17.22 2.40
CA GLU A 363 -27.34 -17.76 1.56
C GLU A 363 -28.38 -16.68 1.25
N PRO A 364 -29.27 -16.87 0.26
CA PRO A 364 -30.34 -15.92 -0.01
C PRO A 364 -31.26 -15.72 1.21
N GLY A 365 -31.53 -14.48 1.59
CA GLY A 365 -32.39 -14.16 2.72
C GLY A 365 -31.95 -12.93 3.51
N SER A 366 -32.63 -12.69 4.63
CA SER A 366 -32.28 -11.65 5.61
C SER A 366 -31.50 -12.26 6.76
N HIS A 367 -30.40 -11.62 7.14
CA HIS A 367 -29.45 -12.12 8.12
C HIS A 367 -29.08 -11.06 9.15
N GLU A 368 -28.96 -11.50 10.40
CA GLU A 368 -28.28 -10.74 11.46
C GLU A 368 -26.80 -11.14 11.51
N ILE A 369 -25.91 -10.16 11.33
CA ILE A 369 -24.46 -10.35 11.39
C ILE A 369 -23.93 -9.84 12.71
N ARG A 370 -23.18 -10.67 13.42
CA ARG A 370 -22.48 -10.29 14.65
C ARG A 370 -21.04 -10.79 14.64
N LEU A 371 -20.09 -9.89 14.81
CA LEU A 371 -18.67 -10.20 15.00
C LEU A 371 -18.26 -9.84 16.42
N THR A 372 -17.62 -10.76 17.13
CA THR A 372 -17.07 -10.51 18.47
C THR A 372 -15.56 -10.65 18.45
N TYR A 373 -14.84 -9.74 19.12
CA TYR A 373 -13.39 -9.75 19.19
C TYR A 373 -12.87 -10.20 20.55
N CYS A 374 -11.88 -11.08 20.54
CA CYS A 374 -11.08 -11.42 21.71
C CYS A 374 -9.60 -11.45 21.31
N THR A 375 -8.76 -10.70 22.02
CA THR A 375 -7.32 -10.67 21.75
C THR A 375 -6.74 -12.09 21.79
N PRO A 376 -6.11 -12.56 20.69
CA PRO A 376 -5.50 -13.89 20.65
C PRO A 376 -4.54 -14.10 21.82
N TYR A 377 -4.57 -15.30 22.39
CA TYR A 377 -3.76 -15.70 23.55
C TYR A 377 -4.02 -14.96 24.87
N LEU A 378 -4.96 -14.02 24.95
CA LEU A 378 -5.26 -13.29 26.20
C LEU A 378 -5.66 -14.24 27.35
N LYS A 379 -6.54 -15.21 27.05
CA LYS A 379 -6.96 -16.23 28.04
C LYS A 379 -5.79 -17.11 28.49
N ALA A 380 -4.93 -17.52 27.56
CA ALA A 380 -3.74 -18.31 27.86
C ALA A 380 -2.72 -17.52 28.69
N GLY A 381 -2.47 -16.26 28.33
CA GLY A 381 -1.58 -15.37 29.08
C GLY A 381 -2.08 -15.09 30.49
N MET A 382 -3.41 -14.92 30.67
CA MET A 382 -4.02 -14.77 32.00
C MET A 382 -3.83 -16.03 32.84
N LEU A 383 -4.07 -17.21 32.27
CA LEU A 383 -3.85 -18.49 32.95
C LEU A 383 -2.39 -18.65 33.40
N LEU A 384 -1.43 -18.38 32.51
CA LEU A 384 0.00 -18.47 32.82
C LEU A 384 0.42 -17.45 33.88
N SER A 385 -0.14 -16.25 33.86
CA SER A 385 0.14 -15.21 34.87
C SER A 385 -0.36 -15.62 36.25
N VAL A 386 -1.57 -16.17 36.33
CA VAL A 386 -2.13 -16.69 37.59
C VAL A 386 -1.29 -17.88 38.10
N LEU A 387 -0.91 -18.81 37.22
CA LEU A 387 -0.07 -19.94 37.59
C LEU A 387 1.31 -19.48 38.10
N GLY A 388 1.91 -18.51 37.42
CA GLY A 388 3.18 -17.90 37.83
C GLY A 388 3.08 -17.23 39.20
N LEU A 389 2.00 -16.49 39.47
CA LEU A 389 1.74 -15.88 40.76
C LEU A 389 1.59 -16.93 41.86
N VAL A 390 0.85 -18.01 41.60
CA VAL A 390 0.66 -19.12 42.54
C VAL A 390 2.00 -19.79 42.87
N ILE A 391 2.85 -20.06 41.86
CA ILE A 391 4.19 -20.62 42.05
C ILE A 391 5.08 -19.66 42.85
N TYR A 392 5.07 -18.37 42.51
CA TYR A 392 5.82 -17.34 43.22
C TYR A 392 5.44 -17.29 44.71
N VAL A 393 4.14 -17.26 45.01
CA VAL A 393 3.62 -17.27 46.39
C VAL A 393 4.06 -18.53 47.13
N MET A 394 3.97 -19.72 46.51
CA MET A 394 4.43 -20.97 47.11
C MET A 394 5.94 -20.94 47.45
N LEU A 395 6.77 -20.39 46.56
CA LEU A 395 8.22 -20.27 46.77
C LEU A 395 8.56 -19.30 47.92
N VAL A 396 7.86 -18.16 48.02
CA VAL A 396 8.05 -17.20 49.11
C VAL A 396 7.70 -17.82 50.46
N PHE A 397 6.59 -18.56 50.54
CA PHE A 397 6.21 -19.25 51.78
C PHE A 397 7.16 -20.40 52.15
N ARG A 398 7.74 -21.11 51.17
CA ARG A 398 8.77 -22.13 51.43
C ARG A 398 10.09 -21.54 51.91
N LYS A 399 10.45 -20.30 51.55
CA LYS A 399 11.67 -19.62 52.03
C LYS A 399 11.52 -18.98 53.42
N LYS A 400 10.29 -18.74 53.88
CA LYS A 400 9.99 -18.16 55.20
C LYS A 400 9.84 -19.21 56.31
N LYS A 401 9.75 -20.49 55.96
CA LYS A 401 10.01 -21.62 56.85
C LYS A 401 11.46 -22.04 56.68
#